data_AF-A0A938Y2R3-F1
#
_entry.id   AF-A0A938Y2R3-F1
#
_cell.length_a   1.000
_cell.length_b   1.000
_cell.length_c   1.000
_cell.angle_alpha   90.00
_cell.angle_beta   90.00
_cell.angle_gamma   90.00
#
_symmetry.space_group_name_H-M   'P 1'
#
loop_
_entity.id
_entity.type
_entity.pdbx_description
1 polymer ?
#
loop_
_entity_poly.entity_id
_entity_poly.type
_entity_poly.pdbx_seq_one_letter_code
_entity_poly.pdbx_strand_id
1 'polypeptide(L)'
;MTPLSEEKWRPVLQECIVYDLLFKALMADKEKIGEAGLKLRYGPTLEKLSLLAEKQHHHFRRELGKLGCKILTRENRGGFYVVQCKVRGFIQEAIYWGEMLQSECEVRLLKLIGQENQL
;
A
#
# COMPACT_ATOMS: atom_id res chain seq x y z
N MET A 1 15.30 -28.61 -11.04
CA MET A 1 14.41 -27.42 -10.98
C MET A 1 14.15 -27.14 -9.51
N THR A 2 14.76 -26.10 -8.95
CA THR A 2 14.60 -25.73 -7.53
C THR A 2 13.47 -24.70 -7.42
N PRO A 3 12.33 -25.00 -6.79
CA PRO A 3 11.20 -24.07 -6.72
C PRO A 3 11.15 -23.27 -5.39
N LEU A 4 12.30 -22.91 -4.81
CA LEU A 4 12.34 -22.46 -3.40
C LEU A 4 13.33 -21.33 -3.06
N SER A 5 14.02 -20.69 -4.03
CA SER A 5 14.77 -19.45 -3.75
C SER A 5 13.85 -18.23 -3.92
N GLU A 6 12.83 -18.18 -3.06
CA GLU A 6 12.02 -17.04 -2.63
C GLU A 6 11.92 -15.85 -3.59
N GLU A 7 10.71 -15.62 -4.07
CA GLU A 7 10.29 -14.39 -4.74
C GLU A 7 10.32 -13.21 -3.76
N LYS A 8 11.52 -12.78 -3.32
CA LYS A 8 11.73 -11.67 -2.37
C LYS A 8 11.02 -10.38 -2.79
N TRP A 9 10.70 -10.25 -4.07
CA TRP A 9 9.92 -9.13 -4.61
C TRP A 9 8.44 -9.18 -4.22
N ARG A 10 7.83 -10.35 -3.98
CA ARG A 10 6.39 -10.48 -3.69
C ARG A 10 5.99 -9.85 -2.35
N PRO A 11 6.68 -10.13 -1.22
CA PRO A 11 6.36 -9.46 0.04
C PRO A 11 6.56 -7.94 -0.05
N VAL A 12 7.64 -7.50 -0.69
CA VAL A 12 7.91 -6.06 -0.91
C VAL A 12 6.85 -5.42 -1.81
N LEU A 13 6.35 -6.17 -2.82
CA LEU A 13 5.28 -5.72 -3.69
C LEU A 13 3.97 -5.57 -2.93
N GLN A 14 3.64 -6.55 -2.07
CA GLN A 14 2.45 -6.50 -1.24
C GLN A 14 2.48 -5.26 -0.34
N GLU A 15 3.58 -5.01 0.38
CA GLU A 15 3.72 -3.79 1.20
C GLU A 15 3.58 -2.52 0.35
N CYS A 16 4.23 -2.48 -0.82
CA CYS A 16 4.12 -1.35 -1.74
C CYS A 16 2.67 -1.08 -2.15
N ILE A 17 1.89 -2.11 -2.45
CA ILE A 17 0.46 -2.00 -2.80
C ILE A 17 -0.36 -1.57 -1.60
N VAL A 18 -0.17 -2.21 -0.45
CA VAL A 18 -0.94 -1.93 0.78
C VAL A 18 -0.79 -0.48 1.21
N TYR A 19 0.43 0.07 1.20
CA TYR A 19 0.64 1.48 1.54
C TYR A 19 0.11 2.46 0.47
N ASP A 20 0.11 2.09 -0.82
CA ASP A 20 -0.54 2.89 -1.88
C ASP A 20 -2.06 2.96 -1.66
N LEU A 21 -2.68 1.80 -1.38
CA LEU A 21 -4.11 1.72 -1.10
C LEU A 21 -4.49 2.46 0.18
N LEU A 22 -3.70 2.29 1.25
CA LEU A 22 -3.91 2.98 2.51
C LEU A 22 -3.81 4.50 2.35
N PHE A 23 -2.79 4.98 1.63
CA PHE A 23 -2.65 6.40 1.32
C PHE A 23 -3.89 6.95 0.60
N LYS A 24 -4.35 6.26 -0.45
CA LYS A 24 -5.54 6.66 -1.21
C LYS A 24 -6.81 6.67 -0.35
N ALA A 25 -6.98 5.67 0.51
CA ALA A 25 -8.11 5.60 1.44
C ALA A 25 -8.09 6.77 2.43
N LEU A 26 -6.94 7.06 3.04
CA LEU A 26 -6.79 8.19 3.96
C LEU A 26 -7.04 9.55 3.29
N MET A 27 -6.61 9.71 2.05
CA MET A 27 -6.90 10.92 1.26
C MET A 27 -8.40 11.06 0.98
N ALA A 28 -9.06 9.98 0.55
CA ALA A 28 -10.50 9.97 0.32
C ALA A 28 -11.30 10.27 1.60
N ASP A 29 -10.88 9.74 2.75
CA ASP A 29 -11.56 9.98 4.01
C ASP A 29 -11.30 11.40 4.54
N LYS A 30 -10.11 11.97 4.30
CA LYS A 30 -9.80 13.39 4.58
C LYS A 30 -10.74 14.32 3.80
N GLU A 31 -11.03 14.00 2.53
CA GLU A 31 -11.97 14.74 1.69
C GLU A 31 -13.40 14.67 2.27
N LYS A 32 -13.91 13.46 2.57
CA LYS A 32 -15.25 13.26 3.15
C LYS A 32 -15.42 13.96 4.50
N ILE A 33 -14.40 13.93 5.37
CA ILE A 33 -14.43 14.62 6.67
C ILE A 33 -14.40 16.14 6.50
N GLY A 34 -13.76 16.63 5.43
CA GLY A 34 -13.83 18.01 4.99
C GLY A 34 -15.26 18.45 4.69
N GLU A 35 -16.01 17.63 3.97
CA GLU A 35 -17.42 17.86 3.63
C GLU A 35 -18.35 17.77 4.86
N ALA A 36 -18.05 16.86 5.80
CA ALA A 36 -18.84 16.66 7.01
C ALA A 36 -18.58 17.70 8.13
N GLY A 37 -17.74 18.71 7.90
CA GLY A 37 -17.44 19.76 8.88
C GLY A 37 -16.57 19.33 10.08
N LEU A 38 -16.08 18.09 10.09
CA LEU A 38 -15.23 17.52 11.16
C LEU A 38 -13.72 17.80 10.94
N LYS A 39 -13.39 18.56 9.89
CA LYS A 39 -12.04 18.87 9.43
C LYS A 39 -11.09 19.38 10.52
N LEU A 40 -11.58 20.20 11.46
CA LEU A 40 -10.76 20.83 12.50
C LEU A 40 -10.24 19.84 13.56
N ARG A 41 -10.93 18.72 13.80
CA ARG A 41 -10.52 17.74 14.82
C ARG A 41 -9.70 16.58 14.25
N TYR A 42 -10.06 16.07 13.07
CA TYR A 42 -9.45 14.87 12.50
C TYR A 42 -8.56 15.14 11.29
N GLY A 43 -8.66 16.33 10.68
CA GLY A 43 -7.88 16.70 9.49
C GLY A 43 -6.37 16.58 9.68
N PRO A 44 -5.77 17.15 10.75
CA PRO A 44 -4.33 17.07 10.98
C PRO A 44 -3.83 15.63 11.16
N THR A 45 -4.57 14.80 11.90
CA THR A 45 -4.23 13.39 12.10
C THR A 45 -4.27 12.61 10.78
N LEU A 46 -5.33 12.77 9.98
CA LEU A 46 -5.43 12.11 8.68
C LEU A 46 -4.34 12.58 7.71
N GLU A 47 -3.99 13.86 7.74
CA GLU A 47 -2.89 14.41 6.96
C GLU A 47 -1.56 13.77 7.35
N LYS A 48 -1.24 13.70 8.65
CA LYS A 48 -0.02 13.05 9.15
C LYS A 48 0.02 11.57 8.78
N LEU A 49 -1.07 10.83 8.99
CA LEU A 49 -1.16 9.41 8.62
C LEU A 49 -1.00 9.20 7.11
N SER A 50 -1.61 10.06 6.29
CA SER A 50 -1.47 10.00 4.83
C SER A 50 -0.02 10.18 4.39
N LEU A 51 0.69 11.16 4.95
CA LEU A 51 2.11 11.39 4.67
C LEU A 51 3.00 10.21 5.10
N LEU A 52 2.70 9.60 6.25
CA LEU A 52 3.43 8.41 6.71
C LEU A 52 3.20 7.22 5.77
N ALA A 53 1.95 6.99 5.33
CA ALA A 53 1.63 5.94 4.37
C ALA A 53 2.32 6.17 3.01
N GLU A 54 2.31 7.40 2.48
CA GLU A 54 3.00 7.76 1.25
C GLU A 54 4.51 7.54 1.35
N LYS A 55 5.12 7.94 2.48
CA LYS A 55 6.54 7.73 2.74
C LYS A 55 6.91 6.24 2.71
N GLN A 56 6.09 5.39 3.32
CA GLN A 56 6.30 3.95 3.30
C GLN A 56 6.09 3.36 1.90
N HIS A 57 5.07 3.80 1.16
CA HIS A 57 4.88 3.41 -0.23
C HIS A 57 6.14 3.70 -1.07
N HIS A 58 6.69 4.91 -0.97
CA HIS A 58 7.92 5.29 -1.68
C HIS A 58 9.15 4.50 -1.22
N HIS A 59 9.22 4.13 0.05
CA HIS A 59 10.27 3.23 0.55
C HIS A 59 10.20 1.87 -0.15
N PHE A 60 9.06 1.17 -0.08
CA PHE A 60 8.90 -0.14 -0.70
C PHE A 60 9.00 -0.09 -2.23
N ARG A 61 8.54 0.99 -2.87
CA ARG A 61 8.73 1.19 -4.31
C ARG A 61 10.20 1.26 -4.70
N ARG A 62 11.05 1.88 -3.88
CA ARG A 62 12.51 1.89 -4.11
C ARG A 62 13.12 0.52 -3.89
N GLU A 63 12.69 -0.20 -2.85
CA GLU A 63 13.13 -1.58 -2.61
C GLU A 63 12.76 -2.53 -3.75
N LEU A 64 11.56 -2.41 -4.32
CA LEU A 64 11.19 -3.13 -5.55
C LEU A 64 12.15 -2.85 -6.70
N GLY A 65 12.49 -1.58 -6.91
CA GLY A 65 13.45 -1.17 -7.93
C GLY A 65 14.82 -1.84 -7.75
N LYS A 66 15.32 -1.91 -6.51
CA LYS A 66 16.58 -2.60 -6.18
C LYS A 66 16.52 -4.11 -6.46
N LEU A 67 15.34 -4.72 -6.32
CA LEU A 67 15.10 -6.13 -6.64
C LEU A 67 14.92 -6.39 -8.15
N GLY A 68 14.98 -5.35 -8.98
CA GLY A 68 14.73 -5.44 -10.42
C GLY A 68 13.24 -5.64 -10.74
N CYS A 69 12.35 -5.21 -9.84
CA CYS A 69 10.91 -5.25 -10.00
C CYS A 69 10.34 -3.87 -10.34
N LYS A 70 9.48 -3.80 -11.37
CA LYS A 70 8.75 -2.60 -11.77
C LYS A 70 7.27 -2.92 -11.95
N ILE A 71 6.40 -2.20 -11.24
CA ILE A 71 4.95 -2.30 -11.45
C ILE A 71 4.61 -1.70 -12.82
N LEU A 72 3.84 -2.46 -13.61
CA LEU A 72 3.38 -2.05 -14.94
C LEU A 72 1.94 -1.55 -14.87
N THR A 73 1.04 -2.36 -14.34
CA THR A 73 -0.40 -2.09 -14.26
C THR A 73 -0.96 -2.55 -12.92
N ARG A 74 -2.07 -1.95 -12.52
CA ARG A 74 -2.85 -2.32 -11.34
C ARG A 74 -4.32 -2.25 -11.70
N GLU A 75 -5.07 -3.28 -11.38
CA GLU A 75 -6.47 -3.38 -11.78
C GLU A 75 -7.29 -4.02 -10.66
N ASN A 76 -8.46 -3.46 -10.38
CA ASN A 76 -9.45 -4.09 -9.50
C ASN A 76 -10.47 -4.82 -10.38
N ARG A 77 -10.55 -6.14 -10.24
CA ARG A 77 -11.44 -7.03 -10.98
C ARG A 77 -12.44 -7.69 -10.04
N GLY A 78 -13.40 -6.91 -9.56
CA GLY A 78 -14.61 -7.42 -8.89
C GLY A 78 -14.34 -8.42 -7.76
N GLY A 79 -13.45 -8.07 -6.83
CA GLY A 79 -13.06 -8.90 -5.67
C GLY A 79 -11.57 -9.24 -5.64
N PHE A 80 -10.89 -9.14 -6.77
CA PHE A 80 -9.44 -9.30 -6.87
C PHE A 80 -8.74 -8.00 -7.20
N TYR A 81 -7.55 -7.83 -6.65
CA TYR A 81 -6.60 -6.81 -7.04
C TYR A 81 -5.44 -7.46 -7.78
N VAL A 82 -5.35 -7.17 -9.07
CA VAL A 82 -4.35 -7.76 -9.96
C VAL A 82 -3.26 -6.73 -10.23
N VAL A 83 -2.01 -7.14 -10.02
CA VAL A 83 -0.84 -6.32 -10.32
C VAL A 83 0.09 -7.05 -11.27
N GLN A 84 0.29 -6.44 -12.44
CA GLN A 84 1.32 -6.90 -13.36
C GLN A 84 2.61 -6.16 -13.05
N CYS A 85 3.70 -6.90 -12.96
CA CYS A 85 5.02 -6.35 -12.71
C CYS A 85 6.06 -7.02 -13.62
N LYS A 86 7.10 -6.26 -13.95
CA LYS A 86 8.28 -6.78 -14.64
C LYS A 86 9.34 -7.08 -13.61
N VAL A 87 9.75 -8.34 -13.49
CA VAL A 87 10.79 -8.81 -12.58
C VAL A 87 11.95 -9.35 -13.41
N ARG A 88 13.10 -8.65 -13.36
CA ARG A 88 14.33 -9.07 -14.06
C ARG A 88 14.12 -9.42 -15.54
N GLY A 89 13.25 -8.66 -16.22
CA GLY A 89 12.95 -8.89 -17.64
C GLY A 89 11.64 -9.63 -17.91
N PHE A 90 11.14 -10.41 -16.96
CA PHE A 90 9.96 -11.25 -17.12
C PHE A 90 8.71 -10.58 -16.56
N ILE A 91 7.58 -10.71 -17.27
CA ILE A 91 6.29 -10.24 -16.77
C ILE A 91 5.74 -11.29 -15.79
N GLN A 92 5.28 -10.82 -14.64
CA GLN A 92 4.71 -11.62 -13.57
C GLN A 92 3.40 -10.98 -13.11
N GLU A 93 2.42 -11.81 -12.79
CA GLU A 93 1.20 -11.40 -12.12
C GLU A 93 1.23 -11.73 -10.62
N ALA A 94 0.77 -10.77 -9.84
CA ALA A 94 0.45 -10.97 -8.44
C ALA A 94 -1.04 -10.63 -8.26
N ILE A 95 -1.80 -11.63 -7.80
CA ILE A 95 -3.23 -11.53 -7.59
C ILE A 95 -3.47 -11.56 -6.09
N TYR A 96 -4.22 -10.58 -5.61
CA TYR A 96 -4.57 -10.44 -4.21
C TYR A 96 -6.09 -10.43 -4.06
N TRP A 97 -6.59 -11.01 -2.98
CA TRP A 97 -7.99 -10.85 -2.59
C TRP A 97 -8.20 -9.45 -2.03
N GLY A 98 -9.27 -8.77 -2.46
CA GLY A 98 -9.58 -7.42 -2.01
C GLY A 98 -9.74 -7.33 -0.49
N GLU A 99 -10.45 -8.30 0.10
CA GLU A 99 -10.65 -8.41 1.55
C GLU A 99 -9.33 -8.58 2.31
N MET A 100 -8.40 -9.37 1.77
CA MET A 100 -7.08 -9.53 2.35
C MET A 100 -6.31 -8.21 2.34
N LEU A 101 -6.31 -7.48 1.22
CA LEU A 101 -5.64 -6.17 1.15
C LEU A 101 -6.27 -5.16 2.11
N GLN A 102 -7.60 -5.18 2.27
CA GLN A 102 -8.28 -4.35 3.26
C GLN A 102 -7.80 -4.66 4.68
N SER A 103 -7.77 -5.94 5.06
CA SER A 103 -7.28 -6.35 6.38
C SER A 103 -5.81 -5.95 6.59
N GLU A 104 -4.97 -6.10 5.58
CA GLU A 104 -3.57 -5.64 5.64
C GLU A 104 -3.49 -4.12 5.81
N CYS A 105 -4.32 -3.34 5.11
CA CYS A 105 -4.41 -1.89 5.30
C CYS A 105 -4.78 -1.52 6.74
N GLU A 106 -5.76 -2.20 7.35
CA GLU A 106 -6.16 -1.98 8.74
C GLU A 106 -5.00 -2.23 9.72
N VAL A 107 -4.26 -3.33 9.53
CA VAL A 107 -3.07 -3.65 10.33
C VAL A 107 -2.00 -2.55 10.18
N ARG A 108 -1.76 -2.05 8.96
CA ARG A 108 -0.75 -1.00 8.73
C ARG A 108 -1.21 0.34 9.30
N LEU A 109 -2.50 0.65 9.23
CA LEU A 109 -3.08 1.85 9.83
C LEU A 109 -2.88 1.87 11.35
N LEU A 110 -3.20 0.76 12.04
CA LEU A 110 -2.98 0.63 13.48
C LEU A 110 -1.50 0.80 13.86
N LYS A 111 -0.60 0.28 13.03
CA LYS A 111 0.85 0.47 13.21
C LYS A 111 1.25 1.95 13.07
N LEU A 112 0.72 2.66 12.08
CA LEU A 112 1.01 4.10 11.90
C LEU A 112 0.48 4.93 13.08
N ILE A 113 -0.72 4.63 13.58
CA ILE A 113 -1.29 5.28 14.78
C ILE A 113 -0.42 5.00 16.02
N GLY A 114 0.03 3.75 16.19
CA GLY A 114 0.93 3.39 17.29
C GLY A 114 2.27 4.12 17.24
N GLN A 115 2.81 4.36 16.04
CA GLN A 115 4.01 5.17 15.84
C GLN A 115 3.77 6.66 16.07
N GLU A 116 2.55 7.15 15.84
CA GLU A 116 2.17 8.54 16.09
C GLU A 116 2.24 8.90 17.58
N ASN A 117 1.83 7.98 18.46
CA ASN A 117 1.73 8.18 19.90
C ASN A 117 3.07 8.10 20.65
N GLN A 118 4.19 7.86 19.96
CA GLN A 118 5.53 7.73 20.54
C GLN A 118 6.43 8.96 20.30
N LEU A 119 5.90 10.03 19.71
CA LEU A 119 6.55 11.32 19.48
C LEU A 119 5.83 12.43 20.26
#